data_AF-A0A0R1U5X9-F1
#
_entry.id   AF-A0A0R1U5X9-F1
#
_cell.length_a   1.000
_cell.length_b   1.000
_cell.length_c   1.000
_cell.angle_alpha   90.00
_cell.angle_beta   90.00
_cell.angle_gamma   90.00
#
_symmetry.space_group_name_H-M   'P 1'
#
loop_
_entity.id
_entity.type
_entity.pdbx_description
1 polymer ?
#
loop_
_entity_poly.entity_id
_entity_poly.type
_entity_poly.pdbx_seq_one_letter_code
_entity_poly.pdbx_strand_id
1 'polypeptide(L)'
;MITLKTEAIGLKKPVDIKVTIKRRREANAMMIEMLRWDLGSNGHGPISKLTDESSAEEVTKAVIAQRQQDEKALDDTIDFITNILKLTKRQRETVEDTIDDVEAAQYAQYVIDRINGKPEEQFEAEQKAAEDMDPKKDEQ
;
A
#
# COMPACT_ATOMS: atom_id res chain seq x y z
N MET A 1 18.69 -13.80 -3.95
CA MET A 1 18.35 -12.65 -3.07
C MET A 1 17.83 -11.55 -3.99
N ILE A 2 17.06 -10.62 -3.44
CA ILE A 2 16.61 -9.44 -4.16
C ILE A 2 16.95 -8.21 -3.32
N THR A 3 17.26 -7.11 -3.99
CA THR A 3 17.51 -5.81 -3.38
C THR A 3 16.27 -4.96 -3.57
N LEU A 4 15.77 -4.40 -2.48
CA LEU A 4 14.65 -3.47 -2.47
C LEU A 4 15.19 -2.05 -2.28
N LYS A 5 14.85 -1.17 -3.22
CA LYS A 5 15.06 0.28 -3.06
C LYS A 5 14.12 0.80 -2.00
N THR A 6 14.59 1.75 -1.19
CA THR A 6 13.83 2.27 -0.04
C THR A 6 13.76 3.79 -0.01
N GLU A 7 14.33 4.45 -1.02
CA GLU A 7 14.30 5.90 -1.15
C GLU A 7 12.87 6.43 -1.25
N ALA A 8 11.98 5.67 -1.89
CA ALA A 8 10.55 5.97 -2.01
C ALA A 8 9.80 6.01 -0.65
N ILE A 9 10.40 5.47 0.42
CA ILE A 9 9.83 5.49 1.78
C ILE A 9 10.71 6.28 2.75
N GLY A 10 11.55 7.20 2.24
CA GLY A 10 12.38 8.08 3.06
C GLY A 10 13.64 7.43 3.65
N LEU A 11 13.90 6.16 3.34
CA LEU A 11 15.09 5.46 3.84
C LEU A 11 16.23 5.56 2.83
N LYS A 12 17.44 5.86 3.33
CA LYS A 12 18.60 6.16 2.47
C LYS A 12 19.33 4.94 1.91
N LYS A 13 19.01 3.73 2.38
CA LYS A 13 19.79 2.53 2.07
C LYS A 13 18.87 1.42 1.58
N PRO A 14 19.18 0.80 0.43
CA PRO A 14 18.44 -0.36 -0.03
C PRO A 14 18.59 -1.51 0.97
N VAL A 15 17.63 -2.44 0.93
CA VAL A 15 17.59 -3.59 1.82
C VAL A 15 17.63 -4.88 1.01
N ASP A 16 18.62 -5.71 1.31
CA ASP A 16 18.73 -7.04 0.72
C ASP A 16 17.87 -8.05 1.48
N ILE A 17 16.99 -8.73 0.74
CA ILE A 17 16.15 -9.78 1.28
C ILE A 17 16.32 -11.09 0.53
N LYS A 18 16.38 -12.18 1.31
CA LYS A 18 16.20 -13.54 0.78
C LYS A 18 14.71 -13.79 0.59
N VAL A 19 14.28 -14.12 -0.63
CA VAL A 19 12.92 -14.59 -0.91
C VAL A 19 12.76 -16.00 -0.34
N THR A 20 12.02 -16.12 0.75
CA THR A 20 11.70 -17.39 1.41
C THR A 20 10.23 -17.71 1.23
N ILE A 21 9.83 -18.97 1.48
CA ILE A 21 8.41 -19.37 1.50
C ILE A 21 7.61 -18.49 2.48
N LYS A 22 8.19 -18.16 3.65
CA LYS A 22 7.55 -17.26 4.63
C LYS A 22 7.24 -15.89 4.03
N ARG A 23 8.22 -15.25 3.41
CA ARG A 23 8.03 -13.92 2.79
C ARG A 23 7.08 -13.94 1.60
N ARG A 24 7.06 -15.03 0.83
CA ARG A 24 6.07 -15.21 -0.24
C ARG A 24 4.65 -15.32 0.33
N ARG A 25 4.47 -16.01 1.46
CA ARG A 25 3.17 -16.08 2.15
C ARG A 25 2.76 -14.71 2.69
N GLU A 26 3.68 -13.96 3.30
CA GLU A 26 3.42 -12.59 3.78
C GLU A 26 3.02 -11.66 2.63
N ALA A 27 3.75 -11.68 1.51
CA ALA A 27 3.41 -10.90 0.32
C ALA A 27 2.03 -11.27 -0.26
N ASN A 28 1.71 -12.56 -0.35
CA ASN A 28 0.40 -13.01 -0.82
C ASN A 28 -0.73 -12.61 0.13
N ALA A 29 -0.50 -12.67 1.44
CA ALA A 29 -1.48 -12.22 2.43
C ALA A 29 -1.75 -10.73 2.29
N MET A 30 -0.69 -9.92 2.14
CA MET A 30 -0.83 -8.48 1.93
C MET A 30 -1.56 -8.17 0.61
N MET A 31 -1.24 -8.87 -0.48
CA MET A 31 -1.95 -8.71 -1.75
C MET A 31 -3.46 -8.97 -1.61
N ILE A 32 -3.84 -10.00 -0.85
CA ILE A 32 -5.25 -10.32 -0.59
C ILE A 32 -5.92 -9.19 0.20
N GLU A 33 -5.25 -8.64 1.22
CA GLU A 33 -5.79 -7.52 2.00
C GLU A 33 -5.90 -6.24 1.16
N MET A 34 -4.93 -5.94 0.30
CA MET A 34 -5.01 -4.82 -0.64
C MET A 34 -6.19 -4.96 -1.60
N LEU A 35 -6.42 -6.15 -2.16
CA LEU A 35 -7.58 -6.43 -3.01
C LEU A 35 -8.90 -6.34 -2.24
N ARG A 36 -8.93 -6.79 -0.98
CA ARG A 36 -10.10 -6.68 -0.11
C ARG A 36 -10.42 -5.20 0.16
N TRP A 37 -9.40 -4.39 0.40
CA TRP A 37 -9.55 -2.96 0.63
C TRP A 37 -10.04 -2.25 -0.64
N ASP A 38 -9.44 -2.54 -1.80
CA ASP A 38 -9.88 -2.00 -3.08
C ASP A 38 -11.36 -2.31 -3.37
N LEU A 39 -11.80 -3.56 -3.10
CA LEU A 39 -13.21 -3.91 -3.17
C LEU A 39 -14.07 -3.09 -2.19
N GLY A 40 -13.61 -2.89 -0.96
CA GLY A 40 -14.30 -2.04 0.03
C GLY A 40 -14.43 -0.59 -0.42
N SER A 41 -13.36 -0.03 -0.99
CA SER A 41 -13.28 1.34 -1.50
C SER A 41 -14.10 1.54 -2.77
N ASN A 42 -14.22 0.52 -3.62
CA ASN A 42 -14.99 0.53 -4.87
C ASN A 42 -16.49 0.25 -4.68
N GLY A 43 -17.07 0.71 -3.57
CA GLY A 43 -18.51 0.66 -3.34
C GLY A 43 -19.03 -0.64 -2.74
N HIS A 44 -18.19 -1.39 -2.02
CA HIS A 44 -18.64 -2.52 -1.18
C HIS A 44 -18.39 -2.32 0.33
N GLY A 45 -17.88 -1.15 0.73
CA GLY A 45 -17.61 -0.77 2.13
C GLY A 45 -18.86 -0.41 2.95
N PRO A 46 -18.73 -0.15 4.26
CA PRO A 46 -19.84 0.25 5.13
C PRO A 46 -20.74 1.37 4.58
N ILE A 47 -20.17 2.38 3.92
CA ILE A 47 -20.92 3.51 3.34
C ILE A 47 -21.80 3.07 2.17
N SER A 48 -21.36 2.08 1.39
CA SER A 48 -22.12 1.58 0.23
C SER A 48 -23.46 0.90 0.60
N LYS A 49 -23.65 0.58 1.88
CA LYS A 49 -24.86 -0.05 2.40
C LYS A 49 -25.92 0.97 2.81
N LEU A 50 -25.56 2.26 2.83
CA LEU A 50 -26.50 3.33 3.14
C LEU A 50 -27.49 3.52 1.98
N THR A 51 -28.72 3.85 2.34
CA THR A 51 -29.81 4.21 1.43
C THR A 51 -30.31 5.62 1.74
N ASP A 52 -31.14 6.19 0.86
CA ASP A 52 -31.76 7.50 1.09
C ASP A 52 -32.65 7.56 2.35
N GLU A 53 -33.05 6.40 2.88
CA GLU A 53 -33.85 6.25 4.10
C GLU A 53 -33.01 6.10 5.37
N SER A 54 -31.68 6.04 5.25
CA SER A 54 -30.79 5.84 6.40
C SER A 54 -30.84 7.02 7.37
N SER A 55 -30.97 6.72 8.66
CA SER A 55 -30.96 7.73 9.71
C SER A 55 -29.59 8.38 9.87
N ALA A 56 -29.55 9.59 10.45
CA ALA A 56 -28.29 10.28 10.74
C ALA A 56 -27.33 9.46 11.63
N GLU A 57 -27.89 8.64 12.53
CA GLU A 57 -27.10 7.73 13.37
C GLU A 57 -26.46 6.60 12.55
N GLU A 58 -27.21 5.98 11.63
CA GLU A 58 -26.71 4.94 10.74
C GLU A 58 -25.62 5.47 9.80
N VAL A 59 -25.83 6.67 9.24
CA VAL A 59 -24.81 7.36 8.44
C VAL A 59 -23.53 7.57 9.25
N THR A 60 -23.65 8.10 10.48
CA THR A 60 -22.49 8.35 11.35
C THR A 60 -21.75 7.05 11.67
N LYS A 61 -22.47 5.98 12.01
CA LYS A 61 -21.87 4.66 12.28
C LYS A 61 -21.13 4.10 11.06
N ALA A 62 -21.71 4.22 9.87
CA ALA A 62 -21.10 3.75 8.64
C ALA A 62 -19.82 4.54 8.29
N VAL A 63 -19.82 5.86 8.50
CA VAL A 63 -18.62 6.69 8.33
C VAL A 63 -17.51 6.28 9.31
N ILE A 64 -17.83 6.10 10.60
CA ILE A 64 -16.84 5.65 11.59
C ILE A 64 -16.29 4.27 11.22
N ALA A 65 -17.15 3.33 10.83
CA ALA A 65 -16.74 1.98 10.44
C ALA A 65 -15.83 2.00 9.19
N GLN A 66 -16.12 2.86 8.22
CA GLN A 66 -15.25 3.03 7.05
C GLN A 66 -13.89 3.57 7.46
N ARG A 67 -13.83 4.61 8.31
CA ARG A 67 -12.56 5.16 8.79
C ARG A 67 -11.71 4.15 9.54
N GLN A 68 -12.32 3.33 10.40
CA GLN A 68 -11.63 2.25 11.11
C GLN A 68 -11.11 1.18 10.14
N GLN A 69 -11.85 0.89 9.07
CA GLN A 69 -11.40 -0.05 8.05
C GLN A 69 -10.19 0.50 7.28
N ASP A 70 -10.23 1.78 6.90
CA ASP A 70 -9.14 2.45 6.18
C ASP A 70 -7.87 2.53 7.05
N GLU A 71 -8.01 2.93 8.32
CA GLU A 71 -6.90 3.00 9.28
C GLU A 71 -6.26 1.63 9.51
N LYS A 72 -7.08 0.57 9.65
CA LYS A 72 -6.57 -0.79 9.77
C LYS A 72 -5.80 -1.24 8.52
N ALA A 73 -6.30 -0.90 7.32
CA ALA A 73 -5.62 -1.28 6.07
C ALA A 73 -4.25 -0.59 5.94
N LEU A 74 -4.16 0.67 6.38
CA LEU A 74 -2.89 1.40 6.43
C LEU A 74 -1.93 0.78 7.45
N ASP A 75 -2.39 0.48 8.67
CA ASP A 75 -1.59 -0.19 9.70
C ASP A 75 -1.04 -1.53 9.21
N ASP A 76 -1.88 -2.38 8.60
CA ASP A 76 -1.48 -3.67 8.04
C ASP A 76 -0.39 -3.49 6.95
N THR A 77 -0.51 -2.43 6.14
CA THR A 77 0.46 -2.09 5.09
C THR A 77 1.81 -1.69 5.68
N ILE A 78 1.82 -0.81 6.69
CA ILE A 78 3.04 -0.37 7.37
C ILE A 78 3.69 -1.53 8.14
N ASP A 79 2.89 -2.37 8.80
CA ASP A 79 3.38 -3.57 9.47
C ASP A 79 4.01 -4.56 8.49
N PHE A 80 3.39 -4.76 7.32
CA PHE A 80 3.97 -5.59 6.26
C PHE A 80 5.33 -5.07 5.81
N ILE A 81 5.43 -3.78 5.47
CA ILE A 81 6.69 -3.13 5.07
C ILE A 81 7.75 -3.28 6.16
N THR A 82 7.37 -2.97 7.41
CA THR A 82 8.22 -3.08 8.60
C THR A 82 8.77 -4.49 8.77
N ASN A 83 7.92 -5.51 8.62
CA ASN A 83 8.30 -6.90 8.81
C ASN A 83 9.20 -7.44 7.68
N ILE A 84 8.91 -7.10 6.43
CA ILE A 84 9.70 -7.56 5.28
C ILE A 84 11.12 -6.96 5.32
N LEU A 85 11.20 -5.65 5.53
CA LEU A 85 12.44 -4.88 5.56
C LEU A 85 13.17 -4.98 6.90
N LYS A 86 12.51 -5.51 7.93
CA LYS A 86 13.00 -5.56 9.32
C LYS A 86 13.36 -4.16 9.84
N LEU A 87 12.46 -3.21 9.64
CA LEU A 87 12.66 -1.84 10.09
C LEU A 87 12.75 -1.78 11.62
N THR A 88 13.69 -0.99 12.11
CA THR A 88 13.71 -0.59 13.52
C THR A 88 12.54 0.35 13.81
N LYS A 89 12.17 0.51 15.09
CA LYS A 89 11.12 1.47 15.50
C LYS A 89 11.34 2.86 14.90
N ARG A 90 12.57 3.37 14.96
CA ARG A 90 12.91 4.69 14.41
C ARG A 90 12.77 4.76 12.88
N GLN A 91 13.08 3.67 12.18
CA GLN A 91 12.90 3.62 10.72
C GLN A 91 11.42 3.54 10.35
N ARG A 92 10.62 2.81 11.13
CA ARG A 92 9.16 2.80 10.96
C ARG A 92 8.57 4.20 11.15
N GLU A 93 8.93 4.88 12.24
CA GLU A 93 8.53 6.28 12.48
C GLU A 93 8.94 7.19 11.31
N THR A 94 10.15 7.01 10.78
CA THR A 94 10.60 7.79 9.60
C THR A 94 9.73 7.53 8.39
N VAL A 95 9.32 6.29 8.14
CA VAL A 95 8.42 5.95 7.02
C VAL A 95 7.06 6.62 7.22
N GLU A 96 6.45 6.44 8.40
CA GLU A 96 5.15 7.02 8.76
C GLU A 96 5.13 8.56 8.69
N ASP A 97 6.26 9.22 8.97
CA ASP A 97 6.41 10.67 8.85
C ASP A 97 6.69 11.17 7.42
N THR A 98 7.07 10.28 6.50
CA THR A 98 7.55 10.66 5.15
C THR A 98 6.51 10.46 4.06
N ILE A 99 5.75 9.37 4.11
CA ILE A 99 4.88 8.96 3.00
C ILE A 99 3.39 9.07 3.35
N ASP A 100 2.57 9.30 2.33
CA ASP A 100 1.11 9.22 2.45
C ASP A 100 0.55 7.79 2.21
N ASP A 101 -0.76 7.63 2.40
CA ASP A 101 -1.46 6.34 2.25
C ASP A 101 -1.29 5.73 0.85
N VAL A 102 -1.23 6.56 -0.20
CA VAL A 102 -1.10 6.12 -1.59
C VAL A 102 0.33 5.63 -1.83
N GLU A 103 1.32 6.39 -1.38
CA GLU A 103 2.73 6.02 -1.46
C GLU A 103 3.03 4.73 -0.67
N ALA A 104 2.40 4.56 0.50
CA ALA A 104 2.50 3.32 1.29
C ALA A 104 1.95 2.11 0.53
N ALA A 105 0.77 2.24 -0.08
CA ALA A 105 0.16 1.18 -0.88
C ALA A 105 0.99 0.84 -2.13
N GLN A 106 1.48 1.86 -2.85
CA GLN A 106 2.35 1.69 -4.02
C GLN A 106 3.65 0.97 -3.65
N TYR A 107 4.26 1.35 -2.54
CA TYR A 107 5.48 0.72 -2.08
C TYR A 107 5.25 -0.72 -1.60
N ALA A 108 4.12 -1.01 -0.93
CA ALA A 108 3.76 -2.38 -0.60
C ALA A 108 3.57 -3.24 -1.86
N GLN A 109 2.92 -2.71 -2.91
CA GLN A 109 2.80 -3.39 -4.20
C GLN A 109 4.18 -3.66 -4.83
N TYR A 110 5.08 -2.67 -4.82
CA TYR A 110 6.47 -2.85 -5.26
C TYR A 110 7.13 -4.03 -4.54
N VAL A 111 7.06 -4.07 -3.21
CA VAL A 111 7.66 -5.15 -2.40
C VAL A 111 7.06 -6.51 -2.78
N ILE A 112 5.74 -6.59 -2.94
CA ILE A 112 5.02 -7.81 -3.35
C ILE A 112 5.51 -8.29 -4.72
N ASP A 113 5.55 -7.40 -5.71
CA ASP A 113 5.98 -7.69 -7.07
C ASP A 113 7.42 -8.22 -7.12
N ARG A 114 8.32 -7.56 -6.38
CA ARG A 114 9.73 -7.97 -6.29
C ARG A 114 9.88 -9.34 -5.63
N ILE A 115 9.12 -9.64 -4.58
CA ILE A 115 9.08 -10.97 -3.94
C ILE A 115 8.53 -12.04 -4.90
N ASN A 116 7.56 -11.67 -5.72
CA ASN A 116 6.95 -12.56 -6.72
C ASN A 116 7.81 -12.74 -7.99
N GLY A 117 8.92 -12.02 -8.11
CA GLY A 117 9.93 -12.22 -9.14
C GLY A 117 9.83 -11.24 -10.30
N LYS A 118 9.01 -10.19 -10.19
CA LYS A 118 9.01 -9.10 -11.18
C LYS A 118 10.35 -8.37 -11.12
N PRO A 119 11.06 -8.18 -12.24
CA PRO A 119 12.34 -7.48 -12.27
C PRO A 119 12.19 -5.98 -11.97
N GLU A 120 13.25 -5.37 -11.44
CA GLU A 120 13.27 -3.93 -11.10
C GLU A 120 13.02 -3.07 -12.34
N GLU A 121 13.61 -3.45 -13.47
CA GLU A 121 13.50 -2.72 -14.75
C GLU A 121 12.05 -2.62 -15.23
N GLN A 122 11.27 -3.68 -14.99
CA GLN A 122 9.86 -3.69 -15.37
C GLN A 122 9.05 -2.75 -14.49
N PHE A 123 9.35 -2.67 -13.19
CA PHE A 123 8.71 -1.71 -12.29
C PHE A 123 9.06 -0.27 -12.67
N GLU A 124 10.32 0.03 -12.98
CA GLU A 124 10.74 1.35 -13.44
C GLU A 124 10.08 1.75 -14.78
N ALA A 125 9.92 0.79 -15.69
CA ALA A 125 9.25 1.02 -16.97
C ALA A 125 7.76 1.35 -16.77
N GLU A 126 7.08 0.64 -15.86
CA GLU A 126 5.68 0.89 -15.54
C GLU A 126 5.47 2.23 -14.84
N GLN A 127 6.37 2.63 -13.93
CA GLN A 127 6.33 3.97 -13.34
C GLN A 127 6.49 5.07 -14.40
N LYS A 128 7.49 4.96 -15.28
CA LYS A 128 7.70 5.93 -16.36
C LYS A 128 6.51 6.00 -17.31
N ALA A 129 5.93 4.86 -17.66
CA ALA A 129 4.73 4.84 -18.50
C ALA A 129 3.55 5.54 -17.83
N ALA A 130 3.37 5.41 -16.52
CA ALA A 130 2.34 6.13 -15.77
C ALA A 130 2.62 7.65 -15.73
N GLU A 131 3.87 8.07 -15.58
CA GLU A 131 4.29 9.48 -15.61
C GLU A 131 4.17 10.14 -16.99
N ASP A 132 4.25 9.37 -18.08
CA ASP A 132 4.10 9.85 -19.45
C ASP A 132 2.62 9.88 -19.91
N MET A 133 1.72 9.24 -19.17
CA MET A 133 0.26 9.32 -19.37
C MET A 133 -0.41 10.40 -18.49
N ASP A 134 0.35 11.18 -17.70
CA ASP A 134 -0.19 12.32 -16.96
C ASP A 134 -0.51 13.47 -17.93
N PRO A 135 -1.79 13.85 -18.13
CA PRO A 135 -2.20 14.87 -19.10
C PRO A 135 -1.66 16.27 -18.77
N LYS A 136 -0.96 16.46 -17.65
CA LYS A 136 -0.29 17.73 -17.30
C LYS A 136 0.99 18.02 -18.08
N LYS A 137 1.53 17.08 -18.87
CA LYS A 137 2.74 17.31 -19.70
C LYS A 137 2.47 18.01 -21.04
N ASP A 138 1.22 18.16 -21.46
CA ASP A 138 0.87 18.78 -22.75
C ASP A 138 0.61 20.31 -22.68
N GLU A 139 0.75 20.93 -21.50
CA GLU A 139 0.65 22.40 -21.34
C GLU A 139 1.99 23.02 -20.91
N GLN A 140 3.02 22.97 -21.77
CA GLN A 140 4.17 23.89 -21.73
C GLN A 140 4.62 24.31 -23.13
#